data_AF-A0A066XKE8-F1
#
_entry.id   AF-A0A066XKE8-F1
#
_cell.length_a   1.000
_cell.length_b   1.000
_cell.length_c   1.000
_cell.angle_alpha   90.00
_cell.angle_beta   90.00
_cell.angle_gamma   90.00
#
_symmetry.space_group_name_H-M   'P 1'
#
loop_
_entity.id
_entity.type
_entity.pdbx_description
1 polymer ?
#
loop_
_entity_poly.entity_id
_entity_poly.type
_entity_poly.pdbx_seq_one_letter_code
_entity_poly.pdbx_strand_id
1 'polypeptide(L)'
;MASNNVPSGEVKDNEYVSRQGDRQPISVVDDDAKVEDPIDEETADTDAQLERDDKDAIDKSNIVKERTRGAQPAGEYREPGDTEGLEDSRLE
;
A
#
# COMPACT_ATOMS: atom_id res chain seq x y z
N MET A 1 20.64 47.55 -8.63
CA MET A 1 20.28 46.13 -8.65
C MET A 1 19.17 45.94 -7.63
N ALA A 2 17.91 45.84 -8.07
CA ALA A 2 16.80 45.58 -7.18
C ALA A 2 16.78 44.08 -6.88
N SER A 3 17.01 43.71 -5.62
CA SER A 3 16.89 42.33 -5.17
C SER A 3 15.42 41.93 -5.21
N ASN A 4 15.04 41.15 -6.22
CA ASN A 4 13.72 40.53 -6.28
C ASN A 4 13.64 39.46 -5.18
N ASN A 5 13.07 39.83 -4.03
CA ASN A 5 12.69 38.91 -2.98
C ASN A 5 11.41 38.16 -3.42
N VAL A 6 11.60 37.13 -4.24
CA VAL A 6 10.52 36.20 -4.60
C VAL A 6 10.24 35.32 -3.38
N PRO A 7 8.98 35.22 -2.90
CA PRO A 7 8.63 34.26 -1.85
C PRO A 7 9.03 32.85 -2.28
N SER A 8 9.70 32.07 -1.40
CA SER A 8 10.21 30.74 -1.74
C SER A 8 9.13 29.74 -2.14
N GLY A 9 7.85 30.01 -1.83
CA GLY A 9 6.74 29.11 -2.11
C GLY A 9 6.72 27.87 -1.21
N GLU A 10 7.64 27.77 -0.25
CA GLU A 10 7.66 26.69 0.74
C GLU A 10 6.54 26.93 1.77
N VAL A 11 5.40 26.28 1.56
CA VAL A 11 4.30 26.24 2.52
C VAL A 11 4.45 24.93 3.29
N LYS A 12 4.96 25.01 4.52
CA LYS A 12 5.00 23.88 5.45
C LYS A 12 3.79 23.97 6.36
N ASP A 13 2.87 23.01 6.25
CA ASP A 13 1.67 22.94 7.07
C ASP A 13 1.38 21.48 7.39
N ASN A 14 1.53 21.10 8.65
CA ASN A 14 1.24 19.75 9.14
C ASN A 14 -0.08 19.70 9.94
N GLU A 15 -0.94 20.71 9.88
CA GLU A 15 -2.20 20.71 10.63
C GLU A 15 -3.09 19.50 10.28
N TYR A 16 -2.92 18.96 9.07
CA TYR A 16 -3.63 17.79 8.56
C TYR A 16 -3.29 16.46 9.26
N VAL A 17 -2.16 16.34 9.99
CA VAL A 17 -1.83 15.10 10.72
C VAL A 17 -2.61 14.95 12.03
N SER A 18 -3.39 15.96 12.40
CA SER A 18 -4.16 15.97 13.62
C SER A 18 -5.62 16.34 13.37
N ARG A 19 -6.54 15.84 14.20
CA ARG A 19 -7.95 16.24 14.14
C ARG A 19 -8.11 17.67 14.66
N GLN A 20 -8.85 18.50 13.90
CA GLN A 20 -9.17 19.86 14.31
C GLN A 20 -9.97 19.87 15.62
N GLY A 21 -9.49 20.62 16.61
CA GLY A 21 -10.07 20.69 17.96
C GLY A 21 -9.31 19.83 18.97
N ASP A 22 -9.44 18.51 18.87
CA ASP A 22 -8.96 17.58 19.91
C ASP A 22 -7.48 17.21 19.76
N ARG A 23 -6.83 17.68 18.68
CA ARG A 23 -5.42 17.44 18.32
C ARG A 23 -5.00 15.97 18.38
N GLN A 24 -5.96 15.06 18.21
CA GLN A 24 -5.68 13.63 18.17
C GLN A 24 -4.94 13.30 16.87
N PRO A 25 -3.85 12.53 16.92
CA PRO A 25 -3.09 12.15 15.73
C PRO A 25 -3.93 11.27 14.81
N ILE A 26 -3.75 11.48 13.50
CA ILE A 26 -4.36 10.72 12.42
C ILE A 26 -3.26 9.87 11.78
N SER A 27 -3.59 8.71 11.22
CA SER A 27 -2.65 7.77 10.60
C SER A 27 -2.11 8.25 9.24
N VAL A 28 -1.70 9.51 9.16
CA VAL A 28 -1.07 10.13 8.01
C VAL A 28 0.28 10.69 8.45
N VAL A 29 1.20 10.84 7.51
CA VAL A 29 2.59 11.21 7.76
C VAL A 29 2.77 12.70 7.49
N ASP A 30 3.52 13.39 8.34
CA ASP A 30 3.89 14.82 8.19
C ASP A 30 4.76 15.07 6.94
N ASP A 31 4.76 16.29 6.41
CA ASP A 31 5.54 16.65 5.20
C ASP A 31 7.06 16.46 5.40
N ASP A 32 7.54 16.71 6.63
CA ASP A 32 8.96 16.62 6.98
C ASP A 32 9.35 15.24 7.54
N ALA A 33 8.40 14.32 7.68
CA ALA A 33 8.70 13.00 8.21
C ALA A 33 9.51 12.19 7.18
N LYS A 34 10.68 11.73 7.61
CA LYS A 34 11.51 10.82 6.82
C LYS A 34 10.76 9.49 6.68
N VAL A 35 10.41 9.15 5.46
CA VAL A 35 9.86 7.85 5.10
C VAL A 35 11.00 6.98 4.63
N GLU A 36 11.12 5.79 5.21
CA GLU A 36 12.09 4.80 4.76
C GLU A 36 11.72 4.36 3.34
N ASP A 37 12.65 4.52 2.41
CA ASP A 37 12.50 3.98 1.06
C ASP A 37 12.85 2.49 1.11
N PRO A 38 11.94 1.57 0.74
CA PRO A 38 12.27 0.16 0.64
C PRO A 38 13.28 -0.14 -0.49
N ILE A 39 13.57 0.82 -1.35
CA ILE A 39 14.51 0.69 -2.47
C ILE A 39 15.93 1.07 -2.00
N ASP A 40 16.86 0.15 -2.20
CA ASP A 40 18.29 0.41 -1.99
C ASP A 40 18.88 1.09 -3.24
N GLU A 41 19.19 2.39 -3.14
CA GLU A 41 19.72 3.21 -4.24
C GLU A 41 21.00 2.64 -4.87
N GLU A 42 21.84 1.92 -4.10
CA GLU A 42 23.10 1.36 -4.62
C GLU A 42 22.87 0.17 -5.54
N THR A 43 21.77 -0.57 -5.34
CA THR A 43 21.49 -1.80 -6.07
C THR A 43 20.32 -1.67 -7.04
N ALA A 44 19.43 -0.70 -6.85
CA ALA A 44 18.22 -0.52 -7.64
C ALA A 44 18.47 -0.22 -9.12
N ASP A 45 19.50 0.59 -9.43
CA ASP A 45 19.87 0.97 -10.81
C ASP A 45 21.09 0.19 -11.29
N THR A 46 21.04 -1.14 -11.15
CA THR A 46 22.14 -2.03 -11.57
C THR A 46 21.70 -2.98 -12.69
N ASP A 47 22.64 -3.34 -13.56
CA ASP A 47 22.41 -4.34 -14.61
C ASP A 47 21.92 -5.69 -14.04
N ALA A 48 22.31 -6.02 -12.80
CA ALA A 48 21.89 -7.24 -12.12
C ALA A 48 20.38 -7.23 -11.76
N GLN A 49 19.82 -6.07 -11.41
CA GLN A 49 18.37 -5.92 -11.21
C GLN A 49 17.64 -6.08 -12.55
N LEU A 50 18.11 -5.41 -13.60
CA LEU A 50 17.50 -5.50 -14.93
C LEU A 50 17.45 -6.95 -15.43
N GLU A 51 18.53 -7.71 -15.28
CA GLU A 51 18.57 -9.11 -15.72
C GLU A 51 17.58 -9.99 -14.93
N ARG A 52 17.41 -9.75 -13.62
CA ARG A 52 16.43 -10.47 -12.81
C ARG A 52 15.01 -10.10 -13.24
N ASP A 53 14.74 -8.82 -13.40
CA ASP A 53 13.42 -8.32 -13.79
C ASP A 53 13.02 -8.85 -15.18
N ASP A 54 13.94 -8.92 -16.13
CA ASP A 54 13.70 -9.52 -17.44
C ASP A 54 13.35 -11.01 -17.35
N LYS A 55 14.01 -11.76 -16.45
CA LYS A 55 13.69 -13.18 -16.20
C LYS A 55 12.31 -13.34 -15.58
N ASP A 56 12.01 -12.54 -14.58
CA ASP A 56 10.74 -12.58 -13.85
C ASP A 56 9.56 -12.13 -14.74
N ALA A 57 9.76 -11.11 -15.58
CA ALA A 57 8.75 -10.63 -16.51
C ALA A 57 8.36 -11.66 -17.59
N ILE A 58 9.31 -12.51 -17.98
CA ILE A 58 9.08 -13.58 -18.96
C ILE A 58 8.52 -14.84 -18.28
N ASP A 59 8.68 -14.99 -16.96
CA ASP A 59 8.23 -16.16 -16.23
C ASP A 59 6.69 -16.27 -16.20
N LYS A 60 6.19 -17.30 -16.90
CA LYS A 60 4.76 -17.61 -16.96
C LYS A 60 4.29 -18.50 -15.81
N SER A 61 5.19 -18.95 -14.94
CA SER A 61 4.85 -19.85 -13.82
C SER A 61 3.87 -19.19 -12.84
N ASN A 62 3.99 -17.87 -12.66
CA ASN A 62 3.13 -17.04 -11.81
C ASN A 62 1.84 -16.58 -12.51
N ILE A 63 1.63 -16.95 -13.78
CA ILE A 63 0.41 -16.62 -14.51
C ILE A 63 -0.68 -17.65 -14.18
N VAL A 64 -1.84 -17.16 -13.77
CA VAL A 64 -3.04 -18.01 -13.60
C VAL A 64 -3.38 -18.63 -14.95
N LYS A 65 -3.38 -19.97 -15.02
CA LYS A 65 -3.50 -20.74 -16.27
C LYS A 65 -4.82 -20.54 -17.02
N GLU A 66 -5.87 -20.11 -16.31
CA GLU A 66 -7.22 -19.98 -16.84
C GLU A 66 -7.86 -18.64 -16.47
N ARG A 67 -8.91 -18.27 -17.22
CA ARG A 67 -9.70 -17.07 -16.93
C ARG A 67 -10.55 -17.36 -15.67
N THR A 68 -10.43 -16.52 -14.65
CA THR A 68 -11.31 -16.58 -13.46
C THR A 68 -12.77 -16.24 -13.77
N ARG A 69 -13.09 -15.79 -14.98
CA ARG A 69 -14.46 -15.47 -15.41
C ARG A 69 -15.26 -16.76 -15.62
N GLY A 70 -16.04 -17.13 -14.60
CA GLY A 70 -16.85 -18.35 -14.57
C GLY A 70 -16.24 -19.47 -13.72
N ALA A 71 -15.09 -19.24 -13.08
CA ALA A 71 -14.57 -20.18 -12.09
C ALA A 71 -15.57 -20.23 -10.92
N GLN A 72 -16.19 -21.39 -10.72
CA GLN A 72 -16.95 -21.63 -9.51
C GLN A 72 -15.99 -21.58 -8.32
N PRO A 73 -16.41 -21.06 -7.15
CA PRO A 73 -15.62 -21.17 -5.94
C PRO A 73 -15.23 -22.64 -5.70
N ALA A 74 -14.21 -22.90 -4.89
CA ALA A 74 -13.88 -24.25 -4.45
C ALA A 74 -14.99 -24.78 -3.52
N GLY A 75 -16.15 -25.11 -4.09
CA GLY A 75 -17.41 -25.39 -3.41
C GLY A 75 -18.61 -24.91 -4.23
N GLU A 76 -19.81 -25.37 -3.85
CA GLU A 76 -21.05 -24.79 -4.36
C GLU A 76 -21.37 -23.50 -3.58
N TYR A 77 -22.03 -22.54 -4.23
CA TYR A 77 -22.64 -21.43 -3.51
C TYR A 77 -23.69 -22.01 -2.55
N ARG A 78 -23.40 -21.98 -1.26
CA ARG A 78 -24.32 -22.38 -0.20
C ARG A 78 -24.53 -21.20 0.74
N GLU A 79 -25.77 -21.03 1.18
CA GLU A 79 -26.10 -20.09 2.24
C GLU A 79 -25.31 -20.45 3.53
N PRO A 80 -24.72 -19.47 4.22
CA PRO A 80 -24.07 -19.71 5.50
C PRO A 80 -25.03 -20.41 6.46
N GLY A 81 -24.55 -21.40 7.19
CA GLY A 81 -25.36 -22.00 8.27
C GLY A 81 -25.61 -20.99 9.39
N ASP A 82 -26.64 -21.22 10.21
CA ASP A 82 -27.01 -20.36 11.35
C ASP A 82 -25.84 -20.10 12.33
N THR A 83 -24.81 -20.95 12.29
CA THR A 83 -23.63 -20.92 13.16
C THR A 83 -22.34 -20.55 12.43
N GLU A 84 -22.38 -20.30 11.12
CA GLU A 84 -21.18 -20.01 10.32
C GLU A 84 -20.80 -18.53 10.46
N GLY A 85 -19.59 -18.25 10.98
CA GLY A 85 -19.10 -16.89 11.22
C GLY A 85 -19.51 -16.27 12.55
N LEU A 86 -20.25 -16.99 13.39
CA LEU A 86 -20.49 -16.61 14.78
C LEU A 86 -19.41 -17.24 15.67
N GLU A 87 -18.84 -16.46 16.60
CA GLU A 87 -17.98 -17.02 17.65
C GLU A 87 -18.80 -18.01 18.47
N ASP A 88 -18.30 -19.24 18.58
CA ASP A 88 -18.92 -20.34 19.33
C ASP A 88 -18.85 -19.97 20.82
N SER A 89 -19.75 -19.09 21.25
CA SER A 89 -19.95 -18.70 22.64
C SER A 89 -20.61 -19.86 23.36
N ARG A 90 -19.81 -20.91 23.52
CA ARG A 90 -20.06 -22.04 24.39
C ARG A 90 -19.92 -21.52 25.81
N LEU A 91 -21.02 -20.93 26.26
CA LEU A 91 -21.48 -20.72 27.63
C LEU A 91 -20.53 -21.36 28.68
N GLU A 92 -19.77 -20.51 29.38
CA GLU A 92 -19.41 -20.77 30.78
C GLU A 92 -20.62 -20.50 31.69
#